data_AF-A0A9P4G8W2-F1
#
_entry.id   AF-A0A9P4G8W2-F1
#
_cell.length_a   1.000
_cell.length_b   1.000
_cell.length_c   1.000
_cell.angle_alpha   90.00
_cell.angle_beta   90.00
_cell.angle_gamma   90.00
#
_symmetry.space_group_name_H-M   'P 1'
#
loop_
_entity.id
_entity.type
_entity.pdbx_description
1 polymer ?
#
loop_
_entity_poly.entity_id
_entity_poly.type
_entity_poly.pdbx_seq_one_letter_code
_entity_poly.pdbx_strand_id
1 'polypeptide(L)'
;MAAVQVPNGSPSPRRASHPHQQFPASRMYDLQQELSSVQLEAKQILAHLVSKLKETDSKYYGRYGKWIERHPRQQLEEFCFRCVRPQVWAYLGGRCSLDALKSIGGDLKFEGRSVYLDGVLGLDRRVRVYIGQAGSLRQRVAQHLNFRYRRDNPSLHYHAMQNSIYNTIGCLAILPSSNLGNHTLPGMDCPDLLLNLLEMWMCLAFRTLPSQTLDVWLSEMEGVNKGRKEGKEGEIGGLNIASPLDHGVKQTEWIDLSDSDDPLVLEYMSPTPWSKRDVEHRKQNGVRHVKKEDEYDETKEHDTPAQRKKNYAETARRYMSKDEGGIHVPQWVALGALAVALGLVLFNSRGGPQPQPRVRFR
;
A
#
# COMPACT_ATOMS: atom_id res chain seq x y z
N MET A 1 71.83 -34.82 -30.21
CA MET A 1 70.50 -34.47 -30.76
C MET A 1 69.44 -35.15 -29.92
N ALA A 2 68.69 -34.38 -29.13
CA ALA A 2 67.33 -34.67 -28.63
C ALA A 2 67.02 -33.60 -27.56
N ALA A 3 66.15 -32.66 -27.89
CA ALA A 3 65.66 -31.64 -26.99
C ALA A 3 64.58 -32.25 -26.08
N VAL A 4 64.74 -32.14 -24.77
CA VAL A 4 63.71 -32.48 -23.79
C VAL A 4 62.92 -31.20 -23.51
N GLN A 5 61.70 -31.12 -24.06
CA GLN A 5 60.74 -30.07 -23.75
C GLN A 5 60.01 -30.40 -22.44
N VAL A 6 60.02 -29.45 -21.51
CA VAL A 6 59.22 -29.45 -20.29
C VAL A 6 57.87 -28.78 -20.61
N PRO A 7 56.71 -29.42 -20.40
CA PRO A 7 55.44 -28.73 -20.49
C PRO A 7 55.09 -28.09 -19.15
N ASN A 8 55.12 -26.75 -19.11
CA ASN A 8 54.43 -25.95 -18.10
C ASN A 8 52.94 -25.88 -18.49
N GLY A 9 52.09 -26.59 -17.74
CA GLY A 9 50.64 -26.55 -17.91
C GLY A 9 49.96 -26.66 -16.56
N SER A 10 49.72 -25.52 -15.91
CA SER A 10 48.85 -25.44 -14.72
C SER A 10 47.42 -25.84 -15.10
N PRO A 11 46.74 -26.72 -14.34
CA PRO A 11 45.35 -27.05 -14.60
C PRO A 11 44.47 -25.86 -14.21
N SER A 12 43.91 -25.17 -15.21
CA SER A 12 42.81 -24.25 -14.98
C SER A 12 41.61 -25.01 -14.42
N PRO A 13 40.96 -24.54 -13.34
CA PRO A 13 39.78 -25.20 -12.80
C PRO A 13 38.68 -25.13 -13.86
N ARG A 14 38.22 -26.31 -14.31
CA ARG A 14 37.05 -26.46 -15.17
C ARG A 14 35.87 -25.80 -14.46
N ARG A 15 35.49 -24.61 -14.92
CA ARG A 15 34.21 -23.99 -14.62
C ARG A 15 33.16 -24.99 -15.09
N ALA A 16 32.51 -25.66 -14.15
CA ALA A 16 31.29 -26.39 -14.41
C ALA A 16 30.32 -25.38 -15.03
N SER A 17 30.05 -25.52 -16.33
CA SER A 17 28.94 -24.86 -16.98
C SER A 17 27.68 -25.41 -16.34
N HIS A 18 27.19 -24.71 -15.32
CA HIS A 18 25.82 -24.89 -14.88
C HIS A 18 24.93 -24.76 -16.11
N PRO A 19 23.98 -25.70 -16.32
CA PRO A 19 23.01 -25.53 -17.36
C PRO A 19 22.34 -24.18 -17.11
N HIS A 20 22.35 -23.31 -18.12
CA HIS A 20 21.44 -22.19 -18.17
C HIS A 20 20.04 -22.77 -17.91
N GLN A 21 19.50 -22.54 -16.71
CA GLN A 21 18.07 -22.63 -16.51
C GLN A 21 17.49 -21.65 -17.51
N GLN A 22 16.97 -22.18 -18.61
CA GLN A 22 16.09 -21.47 -19.50
C GLN A 22 14.96 -20.95 -18.62
N PHE A 23 14.98 -19.64 -18.34
CA PHE A 23 13.83 -18.96 -17.79
C PHE A 23 12.64 -19.32 -18.68
N PRO A 24 11.50 -19.79 -18.13
CA PRO A 24 10.35 -20.05 -18.97
C PRO A 24 9.98 -18.74 -19.64
N ALA A 25 10.19 -18.68 -20.95
CA ALA A 25 9.69 -17.62 -21.79
C ALA A 25 8.20 -17.43 -21.48
N SER A 26 7.84 -16.25 -20.97
CA SER A 26 6.50 -15.65 -21.04
C SER A 26 5.33 -16.64 -21.02
N ARG A 27 5.24 -17.53 -20.02
CA ARG A 27 4.09 -18.43 -19.91
C ARG A 27 2.93 -17.66 -19.29
N MET A 28 2.04 -17.14 -20.14
CA MET A 28 0.69 -16.83 -19.73
C MET A 28 0.06 -18.11 -19.17
N TYR A 29 -0.68 -18.00 -18.07
CA TYR A 29 -1.29 -19.18 -17.46
C TYR A 29 -2.49 -19.65 -18.27
N ASP A 30 -2.66 -20.96 -18.39
CA ASP A 30 -3.81 -21.56 -19.05
C ASP A 30 -5.04 -21.43 -18.15
N LEU A 31 -6.20 -21.16 -18.77
CA LEU A 31 -7.47 -21.13 -18.06
C LEU A 31 -7.90 -22.56 -17.75
N GLN A 32 -8.29 -22.82 -16.51
CA GLN A 32 -8.95 -24.07 -16.13
C GLN A 32 -10.36 -24.11 -16.73
N GLN A 33 -10.81 -25.30 -17.13
CA GLN A 33 -12.16 -25.51 -17.69
C GLN A 33 -13.27 -25.19 -16.69
N GLU A 34 -13.02 -25.42 -15.39
CA GLU A 34 -13.92 -25.07 -14.30
C GLU A 34 -13.28 -24.02 -13.41
N LEU A 35 -14.01 -22.91 -13.19
CA LEU A 35 -13.56 -21.82 -12.34
C LEU A 35 -14.10 -22.03 -10.92
N SER A 36 -13.23 -21.86 -9.92
CA SER A 36 -13.65 -21.78 -8.51
C SER A 36 -14.57 -20.58 -8.26
N SER A 37 -15.32 -20.60 -7.15
CA SER A 37 -16.19 -19.50 -6.74
C SER A 37 -15.45 -18.15 -6.65
N VAL A 38 -14.22 -18.16 -6.14
CA VAL A 38 -13.35 -16.98 -6.05
C VAL A 38 -12.91 -16.49 -7.42
N GLN A 39 -12.59 -17.40 -8.34
CA GLN A 39 -12.26 -17.02 -9.72
C GLN A 39 -13.47 -16.43 -10.45
N LEU A 40 -14.67 -16.97 -10.19
CA LEU A 40 -15.92 -16.42 -10.74
C LEU A 40 -16.20 -15.02 -10.20
N GLU A 41 -16.09 -14.81 -8.88
CA GLU A 41 -16.22 -13.49 -8.25
C GLU A 41 -15.19 -12.50 -8.83
N ALA A 42 -13.92 -12.91 -8.92
CA ALA A 42 -12.86 -12.06 -9.48
C ALA A 42 -13.14 -11.68 -10.95
N LYS A 43 -13.65 -12.61 -11.77
CA LYS A 43 -14.07 -12.31 -13.15
C LYS A 43 -15.24 -11.34 -13.21
N GLN A 44 -16.22 -11.48 -12.32
CA GLN A 44 -17.35 -10.55 -12.24
C GLN A 44 -16.85 -9.14 -11.87
N ILE A 45 -15.94 -9.03 -10.89
CA ILE A 45 -15.32 -7.75 -10.51
C ILE A 45 -14.57 -7.13 -11.71
N LEU A 46 -13.78 -7.92 -12.44
CA LEU A 46 -13.07 -7.42 -13.62
C LEU A 46 -14.03 -6.93 -14.70
N ALA A 47 -15.07 -7.72 -15.00
CA ALA A 47 -16.06 -7.35 -16.00
C ALA A 47 -16.81 -6.07 -15.60
N HIS A 48 -17.18 -5.92 -14.33
CA HIS A 48 -17.80 -4.71 -13.81
C HIS A 48 -16.86 -3.50 -13.91
N LEU A 49 -15.61 -3.63 -13.46
CA LEU A 49 -14.58 -2.58 -13.55
C LEU A 49 -14.38 -2.11 -15.00
N VAL A 50 -14.21 -3.03 -15.94
CA VAL A 50 -14.05 -2.71 -17.37
C VAL A 50 -15.30 -2.01 -17.91
N SER A 51 -16.50 -2.40 -17.46
CA SER A 51 -17.75 -1.75 -17.84
C SER A 51 -17.84 -0.31 -17.31
N LYS A 52 -17.60 -0.10 -16.01
CA LYS A 52 -17.59 1.22 -15.36
C LYS A 52 -16.61 2.18 -16.00
N LEU A 53 -15.42 1.69 -16.37
CA LEU A 53 -14.39 2.53 -17.02
C LEU A 53 -14.79 3.00 -18.43
N LYS A 54 -15.78 2.35 -19.05
CA LYS A 54 -16.32 2.74 -20.35
C LYS A 54 -17.53 3.68 -20.25
N GLU A 55 -18.05 3.95 -19.05
CA GLU A 55 -19.16 4.88 -18.87
C GLU A 55 -18.70 6.30 -19.22
N THR A 56 -19.42 6.98 -20.12
CA THR A 56 -18.96 8.25 -20.71
C THR A 56 -18.95 9.43 -19.73
N ASP A 57 -19.70 9.32 -18.63
CA ASP A 57 -19.76 10.25 -17.50
C ASP A 57 -18.66 9.98 -16.46
N SER A 58 -17.97 8.84 -16.52
CA SER A 58 -16.85 8.53 -15.65
C SER A 58 -15.67 9.48 -15.89
N LYS A 59 -15.09 10.03 -14.81
CA LYS A 59 -13.84 10.83 -14.89
C LYS A 59 -12.67 10.06 -15.52
N TYR A 60 -12.74 8.74 -15.54
CA TYR A 60 -11.74 7.85 -16.11
C TYR A 60 -11.93 7.58 -17.60
N TYR A 61 -13.10 7.89 -18.19
CA TYR A 61 -13.46 7.54 -19.56
C TYR A 61 -12.44 8.04 -20.59
N GLY A 62 -12.04 9.30 -20.48
CA GLY A 62 -11.14 9.94 -21.45
C GLY A 62 -9.79 9.23 -21.59
N ARG A 63 -9.32 8.55 -20.54
CA ARG A 63 -8.05 7.84 -20.50
C ARG A 63 -8.23 6.32 -20.63
N TYR A 64 -9.08 5.73 -19.79
CA TYR A 64 -9.26 4.27 -19.73
C TYR A 64 -10.36 3.81 -20.67
N GLY A 65 -11.52 4.45 -20.68
CA GLY A 65 -12.65 4.08 -21.55
C GLY A 65 -12.24 4.02 -23.03
N LYS A 66 -11.64 5.10 -23.55
CA LYS A 66 -11.12 5.14 -24.92
C LYS A 66 -10.05 4.08 -25.22
N TRP A 67 -9.23 3.72 -24.23
CA TRP A 67 -8.24 2.65 -24.41
C TRP A 67 -8.90 1.29 -24.45
N ILE A 68 -9.82 1.00 -23.53
CA ILE A 68 -10.57 -0.26 -23.47
C ILE A 68 -11.34 -0.49 -24.78
N GLU A 69 -11.93 0.55 -25.37
CA GLU A 69 -12.67 0.46 -26.64
C GLU A 69 -11.84 0.01 -27.84
N ARG A 70 -10.50 0.14 -27.77
CA ARG A 70 -9.60 -0.35 -28.83
C ARG A 70 -9.42 -1.86 -28.82
N HIS A 71 -9.96 -2.55 -27.82
CA HIS A 71 -9.80 -4.00 -27.66
C HIS A 71 -11.16 -4.69 -27.55
N PRO A 72 -11.31 -5.91 -28.11
CA PRO A 72 -12.47 -6.74 -27.81
C PRO A 72 -12.53 -7.03 -26.31
N ARG A 73 -13.64 -6.66 -25.65
CA ARG A 73 -13.82 -6.76 -24.19
C ARG A 73 -13.43 -8.13 -23.65
N GLN A 74 -13.96 -9.20 -24.23
CA GLN A 74 -13.70 -10.58 -23.79
C GLN A 74 -12.22 -10.94 -23.85
N GLN A 75 -11.50 -10.49 -24.90
CA GLN A 75 -10.07 -10.76 -25.05
C GLN A 75 -9.24 -10.00 -24.02
N LEU A 76 -9.60 -8.74 -23.72
CA LEU A 76 -8.92 -7.96 -22.69
C LEU A 76 -9.14 -8.55 -21.29
N GLU A 77 -10.38 -8.94 -20.96
CA GLU A 77 -10.71 -9.56 -19.68
C GLU A 77 -10.01 -10.91 -19.50
N GLU A 78 -10.03 -11.76 -20.52
CA GLU A 78 -9.29 -13.03 -20.55
C GLU A 78 -7.79 -12.81 -20.38
N PHE A 79 -7.22 -11.84 -21.11
CA PHE A 79 -5.80 -11.52 -21.02
C PHE A 79 -5.42 -11.08 -19.61
N CYS A 80 -6.18 -10.17 -19.01
CA CYS A 80 -5.98 -9.73 -17.62
C CYS A 80 -6.01 -10.93 -16.66
N PHE A 81 -6.98 -11.82 -16.82
CA PHE A 81 -7.10 -13.01 -15.97
C PHE A 81 -5.90 -13.95 -16.10
N ARG A 82 -5.38 -14.15 -17.32
CA ARG A 82 -4.18 -14.97 -17.58
C ARG A 82 -2.87 -14.33 -17.10
N CYS A 83 -2.84 -13.02 -16.88
CA CYS A 83 -1.70 -12.35 -16.25
C CYS A 83 -1.58 -12.68 -14.76
N VAL A 84 -2.68 -13.02 -14.08
CA VAL A 84 -2.67 -13.34 -12.64
C VAL A 84 -2.14 -14.74 -12.42
N ARG A 85 -1.26 -14.88 -11.43
CA ARG A 85 -0.66 -16.17 -11.08
C ARG A 85 -1.69 -17.11 -10.44
N PRO A 86 -1.73 -18.41 -10.79
CA PRO A 86 -2.71 -19.35 -10.25
C PRO A 86 -2.68 -19.48 -8.72
N GLN A 87 -1.51 -19.29 -8.10
CA GLN A 87 -1.36 -19.33 -6.64
C GLN A 87 -2.18 -18.24 -5.94
N VAL A 88 -2.45 -17.12 -6.62
CA VAL A 88 -3.31 -16.04 -6.08
C VAL A 88 -4.73 -16.53 -5.87
N TRP A 89 -5.26 -17.30 -6.81
CA TRP A 89 -6.60 -17.88 -6.72
C TRP A 89 -6.68 -18.92 -5.61
N ALA A 90 -5.66 -19.77 -5.48
CA ALA A 90 -5.57 -20.73 -4.39
C ALA A 90 -5.52 -20.03 -3.02
N TYR A 91 -4.80 -18.91 -2.92
CA TYR A 91 -4.74 -18.10 -1.70
C TYR A 91 -6.10 -17.47 -1.35
N LEU A 92 -6.76 -16.84 -2.32
CA LEU A 92 -8.05 -16.18 -2.10
C LEU A 92 -9.19 -17.19 -1.82
N GLY A 93 -9.12 -18.41 -2.37
CA GLY A 93 -10.04 -19.50 -2.06
C GLY A 93 -9.77 -20.23 -0.74
N GLY A 94 -8.62 -19.97 -0.11
CA GLY A 94 -8.21 -20.59 1.14
C GLY A 94 -8.42 -19.68 2.36
N ARG A 95 -7.84 -20.10 3.50
CA ARG A 95 -7.75 -19.23 4.68
C ARG A 95 -6.68 -18.16 4.46
N CYS A 96 -7.13 -16.91 4.35
CA CYS A 96 -6.25 -15.75 4.31
C CYS A 96 -5.42 -15.65 5.61
N SER A 97 -4.13 -15.95 5.53
CA SER A 97 -3.19 -15.86 6.65
C SER A 97 -1.80 -15.46 6.16
N LEU A 98 -0.97 -14.96 7.06
CA LEU A 98 0.41 -14.57 6.74
C LEU A 98 1.25 -15.75 6.23
N ASP A 99 1.01 -16.96 6.74
CA ASP A 99 1.71 -18.15 6.24
C ASP A 99 1.23 -18.55 4.84
N ALA A 100 -0.08 -18.46 4.60
CA ALA A 100 -0.65 -18.67 3.26
C ALA A 100 -0.13 -17.63 2.24
N LEU A 101 0.19 -16.40 2.66
CA LEU A 101 0.82 -15.39 1.79
C LEU A 101 2.21 -15.81 1.30
N LYS A 102 2.91 -16.74 1.94
CA LYS A 102 4.17 -17.28 1.40
C LYS A 102 3.96 -18.07 0.11
N SER A 103 2.79 -18.69 -0.06
CA SER A 103 2.47 -19.46 -1.28
C SER A 103 2.44 -18.61 -2.55
N ILE A 104 2.23 -17.30 -2.40
CA ILE A 104 2.18 -16.32 -3.50
C ILE A 104 3.49 -15.54 -3.66
N GLY A 105 4.56 -15.88 -2.92
CA GLY A 105 5.88 -15.22 -3.02
C GLY A 105 6.38 -15.03 -4.46
N GLY A 106 6.33 -16.08 -5.28
CA GLY A 106 6.76 -16.01 -6.69
C GLY A 106 8.24 -15.69 -6.87
N ASP A 107 8.64 -15.31 -8.09
CA ASP A 107 10.01 -14.86 -8.37
C ASP A 107 10.17 -13.36 -8.14
N LEU A 108 10.60 -12.99 -6.93
CA LEU A 108 10.87 -11.59 -6.57
C LEU A 108 12.10 -10.99 -7.28
N LYS A 109 12.88 -11.80 -8.01
CA LYS A 109 14.00 -11.32 -8.85
C LYS A 109 13.56 -10.98 -10.28
N PHE A 110 12.29 -11.18 -10.60
CA PHE A 110 11.73 -10.83 -11.90
C PHE A 110 11.98 -9.35 -12.24
N GLU A 111 12.50 -9.09 -13.44
CA GLU A 111 12.89 -7.72 -13.85
C GLU A 111 11.84 -7.00 -14.69
N GLY A 112 10.69 -7.64 -14.96
CA GLY A 112 9.61 -7.05 -15.78
C GLY A 112 8.48 -6.40 -14.98
N ARG A 113 7.48 -5.95 -15.75
CA ARG A 113 6.26 -5.29 -15.26
C ARG A 113 5.37 -6.28 -14.50
N SER A 114 4.93 -5.91 -13.31
CA SER A 114 4.14 -6.79 -12.45
C SER A 114 3.27 -6.02 -11.46
N VAL A 115 2.23 -6.70 -10.97
CA VAL A 115 1.50 -6.33 -9.77
C VAL A 115 1.98 -7.23 -8.64
N TYR A 116 2.27 -6.64 -7.48
CA TYR A 116 2.73 -7.34 -6.29
C TYR A 116 1.84 -7.01 -5.10
N LEU A 117 2.01 -7.78 -4.03
CA LEU A 117 1.50 -7.44 -2.72
C LEU A 117 2.61 -7.47 -1.68
N ASP A 118 2.39 -6.74 -0.59
CA ASP A 118 3.17 -6.81 0.63
C ASP A 118 2.24 -7.07 1.81
N GLY A 119 2.39 -8.23 2.44
CA GLY A 119 1.72 -8.63 3.66
C GLY A 119 2.53 -8.24 4.88
N VAL A 120 1.99 -7.33 5.69
CA VAL A 120 2.63 -6.70 6.84
C VAL A 120 1.97 -7.23 8.12
N LEU A 121 2.74 -7.91 8.97
CA LEU A 121 2.31 -8.29 10.32
C LEU A 121 2.75 -7.20 11.30
N GLY A 122 1.81 -6.39 11.75
CA GLY A 122 2.06 -5.28 12.67
C GLY A 122 2.54 -5.72 14.05
N LEU A 123 3.12 -4.79 14.82
CA LEU A 123 3.43 -4.99 16.25
C LEU A 123 2.18 -5.32 17.09
N ASP A 124 1.02 -4.87 16.61
CA ASP A 124 -0.31 -5.15 17.14
C ASP A 124 -0.87 -6.52 16.73
N ARG A 125 -0.05 -7.37 16.10
CA ARG A 125 -0.38 -8.72 15.60
C ARG A 125 -1.48 -8.74 14.53
N ARG A 126 -1.85 -7.60 13.96
CA ARG A 126 -2.82 -7.51 12.86
C ARG A 126 -2.10 -7.63 11.52
N VAL A 127 -2.67 -8.42 10.61
CA VAL A 127 -2.14 -8.59 9.25
C VAL A 127 -2.77 -7.53 8.36
N ARG A 128 -1.95 -6.84 7.58
CA ARG A 128 -2.37 -5.85 6.60
C ARG A 128 -1.75 -6.15 5.24
N VAL A 129 -2.45 -5.84 4.16
CA VAL A 129 -1.98 -6.07 2.80
C VAL A 129 -1.99 -4.75 2.03
N TYR A 130 -0.86 -4.48 1.39
CA TYR A 130 -0.72 -3.46 0.37
C TYR A 130 -0.59 -4.13 -0.99
N ILE A 131 -1.29 -3.61 -2.00
CA ILE A 131 -1.12 -4.01 -3.40
C ILE A 131 -0.48 -2.86 -4.15
N GLY A 132 0.51 -3.17 -4.97
CA GLY A 132 1.21 -2.17 -5.77
C GLY A 132 1.59 -2.70 -7.13
N GLN A 133 1.96 -1.80 -8.03
CA GLN A 133 2.56 -2.15 -9.31
C GLN A 133 4.04 -1.75 -9.41
N ALA A 134 4.77 -2.42 -10.30
CA ALA A 134 6.17 -2.15 -10.56
C ALA A 134 6.51 -2.31 -12.04
N GLY A 135 7.31 -1.38 -12.58
CA GLY A 135 7.97 -1.55 -13.88
C GLY A 135 9.04 -2.65 -13.88
N SER A 136 9.68 -2.85 -12.72
CA SER A 136 10.63 -3.92 -12.43
C SER A 136 10.40 -4.41 -11.00
N LEU A 137 9.90 -5.64 -10.83
CA LEU A 137 9.59 -6.20 -9.50
C LEU A 137 10.83 -6.20 -8.60
N ARG A 138 11.96 -6.69 -9.12
CA ARG A 138 13.24 -6.74 -8.41
C ARG A 138 13.65 -5.40 -7.83
N GLN A 139 13.56 -4.33 -8.61
CA GLN A 139 13.91 -2.98 -8.16
C GLN A 139 12.94 -2.48 -7.09
N ARG A 140 11.64 -2.71 -7.28
CA ARG A 140 10.61 -2.27 -6.33
C ARG A 140 10.72 -2.99 -4.99
N VAL A 141 11.00 -4.30 -5.00
CA VAL A 141 11.28 -5.07 -3.78
C VAL A 141 12.51 -4.50 -3.06
N ALA A 142 13.58 -4.19 -3.79
CA ALA A 142 14.78 -3.60 -3.19
C ALA A 142 14.49 -2.22 -2.55
N GLN A 143 13.64 -1.39 -3.18
CA GLN A 143 13.18 -0.13 -2.61
C GLN A 143 12.40 -0.34 -1.30
N HIS A 144 11.45 -1.28 -1.30
CA HIS A 144 10.64 -1.60 -0.12
C HIS A 144 11.50 -2.08 1.05
N LEU A 145 12.54 -2.86 0.81
CA LEU A 145 13.44 -3.34 1.85
C LEU A 145 14.44 -2.26 2.33
N ASN A 146 14.69 -1.23 1.53
CA ASN A 146 15.63 -0.15 1.87
C ASN A 146 15.00 0.87 2.83
N PHE A 147 15.50 0.93 4.06
CA PHE A 147 14.99 1.85 5.08
C PHE A 147 15.11 3.32 4.67
N ARG A 148 16.19 3.71 3.97
CA ARG A 148 16.39 5.11 3.53
C ARG A 148 15.35 5.51 2.51
N TYR A 149 15.06 4.60 1.56
CA TYR A 149 14.01 4.83 0.58
C TYR A 149 12.66 5.02 1.26
N ARG A 150 12.30 4.15 2.22
CA ARG A 150 11.03 4.28 2.98
C ARG A 150 10.94 5.58 3.77
N ARG A 151 12.04 6.01 4.39
CA ARG A 151 12.12 7.27 5.14
C ARG A 151 11.89 8.50 4.24
N ASP A 152 12.40 8.45 3.02
CA ASP A 152 12.39 9.57 2.09
C ASP A 152 11.13 9.60 1.20
N ASN A 153 10.32 8.52 1.20
CA ASN A 153 9.10 8.39 0.41
C ASN A 153 7.91 8.02 1.32
N PRO A 154 7.53 8.89 2.28
CA PRO A 154 6.52 8.54 3.28
C PRO A 154 5.19 8.11 2.65
N SER A 155 4.57 7.08 3.23
CA SER A 155 3.27 6.55 2.86
C SER A 155 2.69 5.70 3.99
N LEU A 156 1.37 5.44 3.99
CA LEU A 156 0.74 4.52 4.95
C LEU A 156 1.36 3.12 4.90
N HIS A 157 1.67 2.61 3.69
CA HIS A 157 2.34 1.33 3.51
C HIS A 157 3.70 1.29 4.24
N TYR A 158 4.53 2.32 4.08
CA TYR A 158 5.82 2.37 4.75
C TYR A 158 5.74 2.65 6.24
N HIS A 159 4.72 3.36 6.68
CA HIS A 159 4.43 3.48 8.10
C HIS A 159 4.07 2.10 8.70
N ALA A 160 3.26 1.31 8.00
CA ALA A 160 2.94 -0.06 8.40
C ALA A 160 4.18 -0.97 8.44
N MET A 161 5.03 -0.93 7.40
CA MET A 161 6.27 -1.72 7.35
C MET A 161 7.28 -1.36 8.44
N GLN A 162 7.27 -0.13 8.94
CA GLN A 162 8.16 0.29 10.04
C GLN A 162 7.66 -0.19 11.40
N ASN A 163 6.35 -0.32 11.54
CA ASN A 163 5.67 -0.80 12.74
C ASN A 163 5.27 -2.28 12.61
N SER A 164 6.15 -3.10 12.01
CA SER A 164 5.88 -4.52 11.77
C SER A 164 6.95 -5.45 12.34
N ILE A 165 6.51 -6.66 12.71
CA ILE A 165 7.35 -7.76 13.18
C ILE A 165 7.89 -8.55 11.98
N TYR A 166 7.06 -8.69 10.94
CA TYR A 166 7.37 -9.49 9.76
C TYR A 166 6.64 -8.94 8.54
N ASN A 167 7.29 -9.03 7.38
CA ASN A 167 6.70 -8.66 6.10
C ASN A 167 6.93 -9.80 5.09
N THR A 168 5.99 -10.00 4.17
CA THR A 168 6.11 -10.96 3.07
C THR A 168 5.65 -10.34 1.77
N ILE A 169 6.51 -10.35 0.76
CA ILE A 169 6.21 -9.78 -0.56
C ILE A 169 5.91 -10.93 -1.52
N GLY A 170 4.83 -10.79 -2.28
CA GLY A 170 4.40 -11.75 -3.28
C GLY A 170 4.10 -11.11 -4.64
N CYS A 171 4.27 -11.87 -5.71
CA CYS A 171 3.91 -11.43 -7.05
C CYS A 171 2.48 -11.90 -7.38
N LEU A 172 1.60 -10.97 -7.77
CA LEU A 172 0.20 -11.24 -8.10
C LEU A 172 0.02 -11.49 -9.59
N ALA A 173 0.47 -10.56 -10.42
CA ALA A 173 0.30 -10.62 -11.86
C ALA A 173 1.59 -10.22 -12.57
N ILE A 174 1.87 -10.86 -13.71
CA ILE A 174 3.04 -10.58 -14.55
C ILE A 174 2.57 -10.21 -15.94
N LEU A 175 3.05 -9.07 -16.44
CA LEU A 175 2.85 -8.71 -17.83
C LEU A 175 3.95 -9.35 -18.67
N PRO A 176 3.61 -9.89 -19.85
CA PRO A 176 4.61 -10.36 -20.79
C PRO A 176 5.51 -9.18 -21.21
N SER A 177 6.80 -9.45 -21.44
CA SER A 177 7.69 -8.44 -22.02
C SER A 177 7.16 -8.00 -23.38
N SER A 178 7.22 -6.71 -23.69
CA SER A 178 6.76 -6.15 -24.98
C SER A 178 7.54 -6.68 -26.21
N ASN A 179 8.63 -7.40 -25.96
CA ASN A 179 9.45 -8.03 -27.00
C ASN A 179 8.72 -9.24 -27.63
N LEU A 180 9.23 -9.74 -28.77
CA LEU A 180 8.78 -11.00 -29.40
C LEU A 180 7.28 -11.02 -29.80
N GLY A 181 6.74 -9.90 -30.26
CA GLY A 181 5.36 -9.83 -30.77
C GLY A 181 4.29 -9.62 -29.70
N ASN A 182 4.64 -9.65 -28.41
CA ASN A 182 3.68 -9.48 -27.31
C ASN A 182 3.02 -8.09 -27.26
N HIS A 183 3.53 -7.11 -28.01
CA HIS A 183 2.89 -5.79 -28.16
C HIS A 183 1.52 -5.85 -28.84
N THR A 184 1.21 -6.94 -29.56
CA THR A 184 -0.10 -7.15 -30.19
C THR A 184 -1.13 -7.80 -29.27
N LEU A 185 -0.72 -8.23 -28.07
CA LEU A 185 -1.64 -8.79 -27.09
C LEU A 185 -2.61 -7.71 -26.58
N PRO A 186 -3.84 -8.08 -26.17
CA PRO A 186 -4.83 -7.12 -25.70
C PRO A 186 -4.29 -6.19 -24.61
N GLY A 187 -4.46 -4.87 -24.77
CA GLY A 187 -4.00 -3.88 -23.80
C GLY A 187 -2.49 -3.61 -23.74
N MET A 188 -1.66 -4.39 -24.44
CA MET A 188 -0.20 -4.22 -24.45
C MET A 188 0.30 -3.08 -25.34
N ASP A 189 -0.59 -2.43 -26.07
CA ASP A 189 -0.36 -1.16 -26.77
C ASP A 189 -0.19 0.01 -25.79
N CYS A 190 -0.71 -0.11 -24.56
CA CYS A 190 -0.56 0.83 -23.46
C CYS A 190 -0.33 0.08 -22.13
N PRO A 191 0.86 -0.54 -21.93
CA PRO A 191 1.12 -1.43 -20.80
C PRO A 191 0.99 -0.77 -19.44
N ASP A 192 1.17 0.55 -19.34
CA ASP A 192 0.99 1.29 -18.09
C ASP A 192 -0.50 1.40 -17.69
N LEU A 193 -1.42 1.54 -18.66
CA LEU A 193 -2.87 1.53 -18.38
C LEU A 193 -3.33 0.12 -17.98
N LEU A 194 -2.80 -0.90 -18.64
CA LEU A 194 -3.05 -2.28 -18.29
C LEU A 194 -2.57 -2.60 -16.86
N LEU A 195 -1.39 -2.11 -16.48
CA LEU A 195 -0.84 -2.34 -15.15
C LEU A 195 -1.69 -1.63 -14.07
N ASN A 196 -2.13 -0.39 -14.31
CA ASN A 196 -3.09 0.30 -13.44
C ASN A 196 -4.42 -0.45 -13.31
N LEU A 197 -4.95 -0.98 -14.42
CA LEU A 197 -6.18 -1.78 -14.44
C LEU A 197 -6.02 -3.05 -13.60
N LEU A 198 -4.91 -3.78 -13.77
CA LEU A 198 -4.62 -4.99 -13.01
C LEU A 198 -4.42 -4.70 -11.52
N GLU A 199 -3.71 -3.62 -11.18
CA GLU A 199 -3.52 -3.19 -9.79
C GLU A 199 -4.87 -2.83 -9.15
N MET A 200 -5.71 -2.04 -9.84
CA MET A 200 -7.06 -1.72 -9.39
C MET A 200 -7.89 -2.98 -9.18
N TRP A 201 -7.91 -3.88 -10.16
CA TRP A 201 -8.65 -5.13 -10.07
C TRP A 201 -8.21 -5.99 -8.88
N MET A 202 -6.90 -6.13 -8.66
CA MET A 202 -6.38 -6.86 -7.51
C MET A 202 -6.70 -6.15 -6.18
N CYS A 203 -6.66 -4.82 -6.14
CA CYS A 203 -7.10 -4.06 -4.96
C CYS A 203 -8.56 -4.31 -4.60
N LEU A 204 -9.45 -4.42 -5.60
CA LEU A 204 -10.87 -4.77 -5.40
C LEU A 204 -11.03 -6.22 -4.95
N ALA A 205 -10.31 -7.17 -5.58
CA ALA A 205 -10.37 -8.58 -5.23
C ALA A 205 -9.88 -8.87 -3.80
N PHE A 206 -8.85 -8.15 -3.33
CA PHE A 206 -8.31 -8.27 -1.98
C PHE A 206 -8.95 -7.32 -0.96
N ARG A 207 -9.79 -6.37 -1.39
CA ARG A 207 -10.43 -5.35 -0.54
C ARG A 207 -9.42 -4.46 0.20
N THR A 208 -8.36 -4.04 -0.48
CA THR A 208 -7.29 -3.27 0.15
C THR A 208 -7.51 -1.75 0.14
N LEU A 209 -8.48 -1.26 -0.64
CA LEU A 209 -8.82 0.17 -0.77
C LEU A 209 -9.66 0.68 0.41
N PRO A 210 -9.77 2.02 0.59
CA PRO A 210 -10.67 2.60 1.58
C PRO A 210 -12.12 2.23 1.29
N SER A 211 -12.94 2.14 2.35
CA SER A 211 -14.34 1.72 2.24
C SER A 211 -15.13 2.60 1.26
N GLN A 212 -14.90 3.92 1.28
CA GLN A 212 -15.54 4.86 0.36
C GLN A 212 -15.22 4.52 -1.11
N THR A 213 -13.98 4.14 -1.41
CA THR A 213 -13.59 3.70 -2.76
C THR A 213 -14.21 2.34 -3.08
N LEU A 214 -14.18 1.39 -2.16
CA LEU A 214 -14.80 0.07 -2.38
C LEU A 214 -16.30 0.21 -2.66
N ASP A 215 -17.00 1.10 -1.97
CA ASP A 215 -18.42 1.38 -2.19
C ASP A 215 -18.67 1.95 -3.59
N VAL A 216 -17.87 2.90 -4.05
CA VAL A 216 -17.99 3.45 -5.43
C VAL A 216 -17.87 2.37 -6.50
N TRP A 217 -17.00 1.37 -6.29
CA TRP A 217 -16.69 0.37 -7.31
C TRP A 217 -17.44 -0.95 -7.18
N LEU A 218 -18.05 -1.23 -6.03
CA LEU A 218 -18.61 -2.55 -5.72
C LEU A 218 -20.03 -2.48 -5.14
N SER A 219 -20.58 -1.28 -4.90
CA SER A 219 -21.96 -1.09 -4.39
C SER A 219 -23.03 -1.66 -5.32
N GLU A 220 -22.84 -1.56 -6.62
CA GLU A 220 -23.77 -2.06 -7.65
C GLU A 220 -23.66 -3.58 -7.86
N MET A 221 -22.66 -4.24 -7.27
CA MET A 221 -22.48 -5.68 -7.41
C MET A 221 -23.30 -6.45 -6.36
N GLU A 222 -24.18 -7.33 -6.82
CA GLU A 222 -24.89 -8.29 -5.98
C GLU A 222 -24.01 -9.51 -5.65
N GLY A 223 -24.13 -10.04 -4.43
CA GLY A 223 -23.43 -11.27 -4.02
C GLY A 223 -21.93 -11.12 -3.73
N VAL A 224 -21.36 -9.92 -3.90
CA VAL A 224 -19.94 -9.65 -3.62
C VAL A 224 -19.82 -8.95 -2.25
N ASN A 225 -18.97 -9.47 -1.36
CA ASN A 225 -18.77 -8.87 -0.03
C ASN A 225 -18.15 -7.47 -0.14
N LYS A 226 -18.88 -6.43 0.30
CA LYS A 226 -18.50 -5.02 0.08
C LYS A 226 -17.51 -4.47 1.12
N GLY A 227 -17.45 -5.08 2.30
CA GLY A 227 -16.68 -4.56 3.42
C GLY A 227 -15.17 -4.55 3.14
N ARG A 228 -14.53 -3.42 3.41
CA ARG A 228 -13.09 -3.40 3.66
C ARG A 228 -12.85 -4.39 4.79
N LYS A 229 -11.94 -5.36 4.60
CA LYS A 229 -11.49 -6.18 5.71
C LYS A 229 -10.73 -5.23 6.64
N GLU A 230 -11.33 -4.88 7.77
CA GLU A 230 -10.65 -4.10 8.79
C GLU A 230 -9.64 -5.03 9.46
N GLY A 231 -8.47 -4.53 9.86
CA GLY A 231 -7.48 -5.38 10.52
C GLY A 231 -7.96 -5.77 11.92
N LYS A 232 -8.86 -6.74 12.04
CA LYS A 232 -9.19 -7.43 13.31
C LYS A 232 -8.31 -8.67 13.42
N GLU A 233 -8.18 -9.23 14.62
CA GLU A 233 -7.44 -10.50 14.77
C GLU A 233 -8.14 -11.58 13.93
N GLY A 234 -7.48 -12.05 12.86
CA GLY A 234 -8.05 -12.98 11.88
C GLY A 234 -8.61 -12.36 10.59
N GLU A 235 -8.63 -11.02 10.48
CA GLU A 235 -9.03 -10.28 9.28
C GLU A 235 -7.84 -9.51 8.70
N ILE A 236 -7.78 -9.35 7.37
CA ILE A 236 -6.66 -8.71 6.68
C ILE A 236 -6.99 -7.25 6.38
N GLY A 237 -6.35 -6.31 7.07
CA GLY A 237 -6.45 -4.87 6.81
C GLY A 237 -5.97 -4.47 5.42
N GLY A 238 -6.60 -3.49 4.79
CA GLY A 238 -6.11 -2.86 3.56
C GLY A 238 -5.18 -1.67 3.81
N LEU A 239 -4.08 -1.54 3.06
CA LEU A 239 -3.15 -0.39 3.14
C LEU A 239 -3.22 0.56 1.94
N ASN A 240 -4.02 0.25 0.92
CA ASN A 240 -4.17 1.13 -0.23
C ASN A 240 -5.06 2.32 0.16
N ILE A 241 -4.67 3.53 -0.26
CA ILE A 241 -5.32 4.80 0.10
C ILE A 241 -5.59 5.71 -1.10
N ALA A 242 -5.03 5.36 -2.26
CA ALA A 242 -5.24 6.05 -3.51
C ALA A 242 -5.72 5.05 -4.55
N SER A 243 -6.56 5.51 -5.48
CA SER A 243 -7.02 4.70 -6.60
C SER A 243 -5.84 4.43 -7.55
N PRO A 244 -5.51 3.16 -7.87
CA PRO A 244 -4.51 2.83 -8.88
C PRO A 244 -4.77 3.46 -10.25
N LEU A 245 -6.04 3.81 -10.54
CA LEU A 245 -6.43 4.44 -11.79
C LEU A 245 -5.92 5.90 -11.90
N ASP A 246 -5.60 6.54 -10.79
CA ASP A 246 -5.08 7.91 -10.76
C ASP A 246 -3.57 7.99 -11.08
N HIS A 247 -2.88 6.86 -11.21
CA HIS A 247 -1.45 6.82 -11.54
C HIS A 247 -1.13 7.58 -12.83
N GLY A 248 -0.25 8.58 -12.74
CA GLY A 248 0.14 9.43 -13.87
C GLY A 248 -0.77 10.65 -14.11
N VAL A 249 -1.77 10.87 -13.26
CA VAL A 249 -2.54 12.12 -13.23
C VAL A 249 -1.86 13.12 -12.29
N LYS A 250 -1.87 14.41 -12.66
CA LYS A 250 -1.20 15.49 -11.89
C LYS A 250 -1.89 15.83 -10.57
N GLN A 251 -3.13 15.39 -10.38
CA GLN A 251 -3.93 15.64 -9.18
C GLN A 251 -4.49 14.32 -8.72
N THR A 252 -4.10 13.92 -7.53
CA THR A 252 -4.65 12.75 -6.83
C THR A 252 -5.57 13.27 -5.74
N GLU A 253 -6.73 12.64 -5.58
CA GLU A 253 -7.66 12.94 -4.50
C GLU A 253 -7.18 12.23 -3.22
N TRP A 254 -7.07 12.99 -2.13
CA TRP A 254 -6.83 12.41 -0.82
C TRP A 254 -8.15 12.02 -0.18
N ILE A 255 -8.30 10.74 0.14
CA ILE A 255 -9.48 10.21 0.85
C ILE A 255 -9.30 10.42 2.35
N ASP A 256 -10.33 10.93 3.01
CA ASP A 256 -10.34 11.01 4.47
C ASP A 256 -10.43 9.61 5.10
N LEU A 257 -9.47 9.32 5.98
CA LEU A 257 -9.34 8.06 6.70
C LEU A 257 -9.64 8.23 8.20
N SER A 258 -10.17 9.38 8.60
CA SER A 258 -10.55 9.70 9.99
C SER A 258 -11.57 8.71 10.56
N ASP A 259 -12.46 8.18 9.71
CA ASP A 259 -13.48 7.18 10.06
C ASP A 259 -12.91 5.73 10.16
N SER A 260 -11.59 5.53 10.08
CA SER A 260 -11.00 4.18 10.11
C SER A 260 -10.87 3.60 11.53
N ASP A 261 -11.35 2.37 11.73
CA ASP A 261 -11.19 1.63 13.00
C ASP A 261 -9.80 0.98 13.18
N ASP A 262 -8.88 1.15 12.23
CA ASP A 262 -7.54 0.60 12.30
C ASP A 262 -6.60 1.53 13.10
N PRO A 263 -6.09 1.10 14.27
CA PRO A 263 -5.24 1.94 15.11
C PRO A 263 -3.99 2.47 14.40
N LEU A 264 -3.41 1.69 13.47
CA LEU A 264 -2.24 2.08 12.71
C LEU A 264 -2.57 3.18 11.69
N VAL A 265 -3.78 3.14 11.12
CA VAL A 265 -4.27 4.20 10.22
C VAL A 265 -4.53 5.48 11.01
N LEU A 266 -5.16 5.38 12.18
CA LEU A 266 -5.41 6.53 13.06
C LEU A 266 -4.10 7.16 13.58
N GLU A 267 -3.10 6.35 13.92
CA GLU A 267 -1.76 6.81 14.28
C GLU A 267 -1.10 7.57 13.11
N TYR A 268 -1.18 7.02 11.90
CA TYR A 268 -0.65 7.66 10.70
C TYR A 268 -1.32 9.02 10.41
N MET A 269 -2.62 9.13 10.65
CA MET A 269 -3.40 10.37 10.49
C MET A 269 -3.12 11.40 11.60
N SER A 270 -2.65 10.95 12.76
CA SER A 270 -2.33 11.83 13.88
C SER A 270 -1.15 12.75 13.55
N PRO A 271 -1.05 13.95 14.16
CA PRO A 271 0.01 14.92 13.91
C PRO A 271 1.37 14.47 14.48
N THR A 272 1.97 13.46 13.88
CA THR A 272 3.32 12.96 14.16
C THR A 272 4.35 13.64 13.24
N PRO A 273 5.66 13.60 13.55
CA PRO A 273 6.69 14.05 12.61
C PRO A 273 6.63 13.35 11.24
N TRP A 274 6.09 12.13 11.22
CA TRP A 274 5.81 11.35 10.01
C TRP A 274 4.72 11.97 9.16
N SER A 275 3.55 12.27 9.74
CA SER A 275 2.44 12.87 8.99
C SER A 275 2.79 14.26 8.46
N LYS A 276 3.63 15.04 9.16
CA LYS A 276 4.14 16.32 8.64
C LYS A 276 4.96 16.15 7.35
N ARG A 277 5.85 15.15 7.29
CA ARG A 277 6.65 14.86 6.07
C ARG A 277 5.77 14.38 4.93
N ASP A 278 4.79 13.56 5.25
CA ASP A 278 3.86 13.02 4.28
C ASP A 278 2.98 14.12 3.67
N VAL A 279 2.44 15.01 4.51
CA VAL A 279 1.69 16.21 4.07
C VAL A 279 2.56 17.11 3.19
N GLU A 280 3.82 17.31 3.54
CA GLU A 280 4.74 18.10 2.71
C GLU A 280 5.01 17.43 1.35
N HIS A 281 5.26 16.13 1.34
CA HIS A 281 5.43 15.34 0.13
C HIS A 281 4.17 15.37 -0.76
N ARG A 282 2.98 15.29 -0.18
CA ARG A 282 1.69 15.42 -0.88
C ARG A 282 1.52 16.79 -1.53
N LYS A 283 1.88 17.87 -0.82
CA LYS A 283 1.83 19.24 -1.35
C LYS A 283 2.76 19.40 -2.55
N GLN A 284 3.98 18.85 -2.45
CA GLN A 284 4.95 18.87 -3.56
C GLN A 284 4.43 18.11 -4.79
N ASN A 285 3.65 17.04 -4.57
CA ASN A 285 3.10 16.21 -5.63
C ASN A 285 1.68 16.63 -6.11
N GLY A 286 1.15 17.76 -5.65
CA GLY A 286 -0.13 18.30 -6.15
C GLY A 286 -1.39 17.56 -5.71
N VAL A 287 -1.34 16.81 -4.60
CA VAL A 287 -2.50 16.09 -4.04
C VAL A 287 -3.52 17.08 -3.48
N ARG A 288 -4.80 16.95 -3.89
CA ARG A 288 -5.90 17.77 -3.38
C ARG A 288 -6.64 17.03 -2.27
N HIS A 289 -6.92 17.70 -1.15
CA HIS A 289 -7.78 17.17 -0.11
C HIS A 289 -9.25 17.31 -0.53
N VAL A 290 -9.96 16.20 -0.60
CA VAL A 290 -11.42 16.19 -0.70
C VAL A 290 -11.94 15.91 0.71
N LYS A 291 -12.61 16.89 1.34
CA LYS A 291 -13.32 16.62 2.59
C LYS A 291 -14.70 16.05 2.25
N LYS A 292 -15.23 15.18 3.12
CA LYS A 292 -16.57 14.60 3.02
C LYS A 292 -17.70 15.66 2.92
N GLU A 293 -17.41 16.90 3.31
CA GLU A 293 -18.34 18.04 3.24
C GLU A 293 -18.36 18.72 1.85
N ASP A 294 -17.37 18.48 0.98
CA ASP A 294 -17.27 19.17 -0.32
C ASP A 294 -18.13 18.50 -1.43
N GLU A 295 -18.72 17.33 -1.16
CA GLU A 295 -19.59 16.61 -2.10
C GLU A 295 -21.06 17.12 -2.07
N TYR A 296 -21.35 18.13 -1.25
CA TYR A 296 -22.72 18.64 -1.03
C TYR A 296 -22.82 20.18 -1.02
N ASP A 297 -22.11 20.91 -1.90
CA ASP A 297 -22.50 22.30 -2.16
C ASP A 297 -21.93 22.86 -3.49
N GLU A 298 -22.53 22.47 -4.61
CA GLU A 298 -22.25 23.09 -5.92
C GLU A 298 -22.89 24.49 -6.07
N THR A 299 -23.45 25.07 -5.00
CA THR A 299 -24.19 26.34 -5.05
C THR A 299 -23.60 27.51 -4.25
N LYS A 300 -22.44 27.39 -3.61
CA LYS A 300 -21.84 28.54 -2.91
C LYS A 300 -20.92 29.37 -3.79
N GLU A 301 -21.49 30.49 -4.20
CA GLU A 301 -20.87 31.70 -4.71
C GLU A 301 -19.46 31.93 -4.14
N HIS A 302 -18.51 32.19 -5.04
CA HIS A 302 -17.10 32.42 -4.70
C HIS A 302 -16.95 33.61 -3.73
N ASP A 303 -16.75 33.32 -2.44
CA ASP A 303 -16.42 34.34 -1.44
C ASP A 303 -15.13 35.07 -1.85
N THR A 304 -15.28 36.37 -2.12
CA THR A 304 -14.17 37.26 -2.46
C THR A 304 -13.15 37.33 -1.32
N PRO A 305 -11.87 37.62 -1.60
CA PRO A 305 -10.85 37.75 -0.55
C PRO A 305 -11.20 38.75 0.57
N ALA A 306 -12.06 39.73 0.26
CA ALA A 306 -12.58 40.70 1.22
C ALA A 306 -13.57 40.07 2.22
N GLN A 307 -14.47 39.19 1.76
CA GLN A 307 -15.41 38.46 2.62
C GLN A 307 -14.68 37.51 3.57
N ARG A 308 -13.63 36.84 3.11
CA ARG A 308 -12.80 35.96 3.97
C ARG A 308 -12.09 36.72 5.09
N LYS A 309 -11.56 37.92 4.81
CA LYS A 309 -10.96 38.78 5.84
C LYS A 309 -12.00 39.23 6.88
N LYS A 310 -13.23 39.52 6.44
CA LYS A 310 -14.32 39.93 7.31
C LYS A 310 -14.77 38.78 8.24
N ASN A 311 -14.95 37.58 7.70
CA ASN A 311 -15.31 36.39 8.47
C ASN A 311 -14.21 35.98 9.46
N TYR A 312 -12.93 36.11 9.08
CA TYR A 312 -11.82 35.84 10.00
C TYR A 312 -11.76 36.83 11.16
N ALA A 313 -11.96 38.12 10.88
CA ALA A 313 -12.00 39.16 11.90
C ALA A 313 -13.20 38.99 12.85
N GLU A 314 -14.35 38.57 12.34
CA GLU A 314 -15.55 38.34 13.14
C GLU A 314 -15.43 37.08 14.02
N THR A 315 -14.82 36.03 13.48
CA THR A 315 -14.51 34.80 14.23
C THR A 315 -13.50 35.08 15.34
N ALA A 316 -12.44 35.86 15.06
CA ALA A 316 -11.45 36.24 16.07
C ALA A 316 -12.07 37.08 17.21
N ARG A 317 -13.03 37.97 16.91
CA ARG A 317 -13.77 38.72 17.94
C ARG A 317 -14.63 37.82 18.81
N ARG A 318 -15.27 36.79 18.24
CA ARG A 318 -16.04 35.80 19.02
C ARG A 318 -15.16 35.02 20.00
N TYR A 319 -13.93 34.69 19.62
CA TYR A 319 -12.97 34.03 20.52
C TYR A 319 -12.52 34.95 21.66
N MET A 320 -12.35 36.25 21.41
CA MET A 320 -11.98 37.21 22.47
C MET A 320 -13.12 37.53 23.43
N SER A 321 -14.39 37.38 23.01
CA SER A 321 -15.55 37.61 23.88
C SER A 321 -15.87 36.44 24.83
N LYS A 322 -15.14 35.32 24.75
CA LYS A 322 -15.47 34.08 25.47
C LYS A 322 -14.53 33.77 26.64
N ASP A 323 -13.63 34.68 26.99
CA ASP A 323 -12.58 34.48 28.01
C ASP A 323 -12.83 35.29 29.29
N GLU A 324 -14.07 35.23 29.80
CA GLU A 324 -14.37 35.51 31.22
C GLU A 324 -14.87 34.20 31.87
N GLY A 325 -13.95 33.32 32.22
CA GLY A 325 -14.25 32.06 32.89
C GLY A 325 -12.98 31.46 33.49
N GLY A 326 -12.86 31.53 34.82
CA GLY A 326 -11.64 31.24 35.57
C GLY A 326 -10.93 29.93 35.22
N ILE A 327 -9.60 30.00 35.21
CA ILE A 327 -8.68 28.88 34.95
C ILE A 327 -8.91 27.79 35.99
N HIS A 328 -9.65 26.74 35.62
CA HIS A 328 -9.76 25.54 36.43
C HIS A 328 -8.56 24.64 36.13
N VAL A 329 -7.52 24.72 36.97
CA VAL A 329 -6.38 23.80 36.90
C VAL A 329 -6.86 22.41 37.35
N PRO A 330 -6.81 21.38 36.50
CA PRO A 330 -7.23 20.04 36.87
C PRO A 330 -6.39 19.50 38.03
N GLN A 331 -7.03 18.88 39.03
CA GLN A 331 -6.37 18.37 40.24
C GLN A 331 -5.18 17.42 39.96
N TRP A 332 -5.19 16.71 38.83
CA TRP A 332 -4.09 15.83 38.44
C TRP A 332 -2.79 16.59 38.10
N VAL A 333 -2.88 17.84 37.63
CA VAL A 333 -1.71 18.70 37.37
C VAL A 333 -1.05 19.12 38.68
N ALA A 334 -1.86 19.45 39.70
CA ALA A 334 -1.36 19.77 41.04
C ALA A 334 -0.72 18.54 41.73
N LEU A 335 -1.33 17.36 41.58
CA LEU A 335 -0.78 16.11 42.12
C LEU A 335 0.51 15.69 41.41
N GLY A 336 0.61 15.88 40.10
CA GLY A 336 1.83 15.63 39.32
C GLY A 336 2.99 16.52 39.76
N ALA A 337 2.74 17.81 40.01
CA ALA A 337 3.76 18.74 40.51
C ALA A 337 4.26 18.35 41.92
N LEU A 338 3.37 17.88 42.80
CA LEU A 338 3.73 17.45 44.15
C LEU A 338 4.61 16.18 44.14
N ALA A 339 4.30 15.23 43.27
CA ALA A 339 5.06 13.99 43.11
C ALA A 339 6.49 14.25 42.60
N VAL A 340 6.66 15.19 41.66
CA VAL A 340 7.98 15.58 41.14
C VAL A 340 8.82 16.26 42.23
N ALA A 341 8.20 17.12 43.05
CA ALA A 341 8.89 17.76 44.17
C ALA A 341 9.35 16.74 45.24
N LEU A 342 8.49 15.78 45.59
CA LEU A 342 8.84 14.70 46.53
C LEU A 342 9.94 13.79 45.98
N GLY A 343 9.90 13.46 44.68
CA GLY A 343 10.93 12.67 44.01
C GLY A 343 12.30 13.36 44.06
N LEU A 344 12.36 14.68 43.83
CA LEU A 344 13.61 15.46 43.88
C LEU A 344 14.17 15.57 45.30
N VAL A 345 13.32 15.67 46.33
CA VAL A 345 13.76 15.72 47.74
C VAL A 345 14.34 14.36 48.18
N LEU A 346 13.71 13.25 47.78
CA LEU A 346 14.19 11.90 48.10
C LEU A 346 15.47 11.54 47.33
N PHE A 347 15.66 12.02 46.10
CA PHE A 347 16.87 11.75 45.32
C PHE A 347 18.09 12.53 45.82
N ASN A 348 17.87 13.68 46.47
CA ASN A 348 18.96 14.51 47.02
C ASN A 348 19.33 14.17 48.48
N SER A 349 18.59 13.31 49.18
CA SER A 349 19.00 12.84 50.50
C SER A 349 20.11 11.78 50.38
N ARG A 350 21.37 12.22 50.43
CA ARG A 350 22.55 11.37 50.65
C ARG A 350 22.46 10.73 52.05
N GLY A 351 21.92 9.53 52.14
CA GLY A 351 21.80 8.78 53.39
C GLY A 351 21.42 7.32 53.16
N GLY A 352 22.13 6.62 52.27
CA GLY A 352 21.96 5.17 52.05
C GLY A 352 23.07 4.36 52.75
N PRO A 353 22.78 3.14 53.26
CA PRO A 353 23.70 2.37 54.11
C PRO A 353 24.91 1.85 53.33
N GLN A 354 26.10 1.91 53.95
CA GLN A 354 27.33 1.33 53.39
C GLN A 354 27.24 -0.21 53.30
N PRO A 355 27.73 -0.82 52.22
CA PRO A 355 27.81 -2.28 52.11
C PRO A 355 28.92 -2.83 53.01
N GLN A 356 28.59 -3.84 53.84
CA GLN A 356 29.57 -4.57 54.64
C GLN A 356 30.51 -5.43 53.76
N PRO A 357 31.78 -5.60 54.16
CA PRO A 357 32.74 -6.40 53.42
C PRO A 357 32.45 -7.90 53.58
N ARG A 358 32.47 -8.63 52.47
CA ARG A 358 32.37 -10.10 52.41
C ARG A 358 33.59 -10.74 53.09
N VAL A 359 33.34 -11.54 54.13
CA VAL A 359 34.30 -12.45 54.74
C VAL A 359 34.57 -13.61 53.77
N ARG A 360 35.85 -13.85 53.45
CA ARG A 360 36.32 -15.07 52.77
C ARG A 360 36.39 -16.21 53.77
N PHE A 361 35.76 -17.34 53.46
CA PHE A 361 36.08 -18.62 54.09
C PHE A 361 37.09 -19.39 53.22
N ARG A 362 37.95 -20.11 53.96
CA ARG A 362 39.20 -20.82 53.61
C ARG A 362 39.32 -21.43 52.24
#